data_AF-A0A519VDZ1-F1
#
_entry.id   AF-A0A519VDZ1-F1
#
_cell.length_a   1.000
_cell.length_b   1.000
_cell.length_c   1.000
_cell.angle_alpha   90.00
_cell.angle_beta   90.00
_cell.angle_gamma   90.00
#
_symmetry.space_group_name_H-M   'P 1'
#
loop_
_entity.id
_entity.type
_entity.pdbx_description
1 polymer ?
#
loop_
_entity_poly.entity_id
_entity_poly.type
_entity_poly.pdbx_seq_one_letter_code
_entity_poly.pdbx_strand_id
1 'polypeptide(L)'
;MKFLLSVSIVLFAFTLTLNASTVQKEKTVQADTLKKGKNFILHSQTANIDRVTFGKNKKTKQEVVYIHFGFPTPVPSSNSINGTVLQSNRSYKDEDSLPVFEKIDILKGKYEDIKLSRETKLKNLFTLTGVQFPLRLKLNSGKETIDLELSEAGEWNITIELKNN
;
A
#
# COMPACT_ATOMS: atom_id res chain seq x y z
N MET A 1 -31.68 -27.04 52.32
CA MET A 1 -31.05 -27.21 51.00
C MET A 1 -31.48 -26.16 49.95
N LYS A 2 -31.90 -24.93 50.34
CA LYS A 2 -32.27 -23.84 49.41
C LYS A 2 -31.40 -22.58 49.53
N PHE A 3 -30.51 -22.54 50.53
CA PHE A 3 -29.62 -21.40 50.80
C PHE A 3 -28.25 -21.49 50.09
N LEU A 4 -27.87 -22.69 49.63
CA LEU A 4 -26.60 -22.92 48.94
C LEU A 4 -26.67 -22.68 47.43
N LEU A 5 -27.88 -22.60 46.84
CA LEU A 5 -28.04 -22.37 45.40
C LEU A 5 -28.00 -20.87 45.03
N SER A 6 -28.40 -20.00 45.96
CA SER A 6 -28.50 -18.55 45.73
C SER A 6 -27.14 -17.83 45.79
N VAL A 7 -26.14 -18.42 46.45
CA VAL A 7 -24.78 -17.85 46.53
C VAL A 7 -23.98 -18.08 45.24
N SER A 8 -24.27 -19.14 44.48
CA SER A 8 -23.56 -19.43 43.22
C SER A 8 -23.98 -18.54 42.04
N ILE A 9 -25.19 -17.98 42.05
CA ILE A 9 -25.68 -17.13 40.95
C ILE A 9 -25.08 -15.72 41.04
N VAL A 10 -24.84 -15.21 42.26
CA VAL A 10 -24.24 -13.87 42.46
C VAL A 10 -22.75 -13.87 42.10
N LEU A 11 -22.03 -14.97 42.32
CA LEU A 11 -20.63 -15.07 41.90
C LEU A 11 -20.46 -15.11 40.37
N PHE A 12 -21.41 -15.69 39.64
CA PHE A 12 -21.31 -15.81 38.17
C PHE A 12 -21.63 -14.50 37.44
N ALA A 13 -22.44 -13.62 38.04
CA ALA A 13 -22.74 -12.30 37.48
C ALA A 13 -21.56 -11.31 37.63
N PHE A 14 -20.66 -11.52 38.60
CA PHE A 14 -19.53 -10.62 38.85
C PHE A 14 -18.29 -10.92 37.98
N THR A 15 -18.19 -12.11 37.38
CA THR A 15 -17.07 -12.47 36.48
C THR A 15 -17.30 -12.07 35.02
N LEU A 16 -18.52 -11.67 34.64
CA LEU A 16 -18.83 -11.31 33.24
C LEU A 16 -18.59 -9.83 32.90
N THR A 17 -18.34 -8.97 33.89
CA THR A 17 -18.12 -7.53 33.66
C THR A 17 -16.64 -7.12 33.59
N LEU A 18 -15.70 -8.06 33.78
CA LEU A 18 -14.25 -7.77 33.78
C LEU A 18 -13.53 -8.02 32.44
N ASN A 19 -14.23 -8.47 31.40
CA ASN A 19 -13.67 -8.57 30.04
C ASN A 19 -14.11 -7.43 29.11
N ALA A 20 -14.49 -6.28 29.67
CA ALA A 20 -14.72 -5.05 28.91
C ALA A 20 -13.45 -4.19 28.87
N SER A 21 -12.29 -4.75 28.49
CA SER A 21 -11.04 -3.98 28.39
C SER A 21 -10.00 -4.63 27.47
N THR A 22 -10.39 -4.95 26.23
CA THR A 22 -9.46 -4.89 25.10
C THR A 22 -10.27 -4.64 23.84
N VAL A 23 -10.99 -3.52 23.82
CA VAL A 23 -11.03 -2.76 22.56
C VAL A 23 -9.58 -2.37 22.36
N GLN A 24 -8.86 -3.15 21.55
CA GLN A 24 -7.67 -2.64 20.91
C GLN A 24 -8.15 -1.33 20.30
N LYS A 25 -7.78 -0.21 20.93
CA LYS A 25 -7.59 1.01 20.18
C LYS A 25 -6.60 0.58 19.12
N GLU A 26 -7.10 0.17 17.96
CA GLU A 26 -6.40 0.39 16.72
C GLU A 26 -5.92 1.81 16.88
N LYS A 27 -4.61 1.93 17.14
CA LYS A 27 -3.95 3.21 17.14
C LYS A 27 -4.20 3.65 15.72
N THR A 28 -5.23 4.48 15.54
CA THR A 28 -5.48 5.15 14.28
C THR A 28 -4.23 5.97 14.12
N VAL A 29 -3.25 5.38 13.44
CA VAL A 29 -2.08 6.09 12.98
C VAL A 29 -2.72 7.08 12.02
N GLN A 30 -2.99 8.27 12.53
CA GLN A 30 -3.23 9.47 11.76
C GLN A 30 -1.97 9.59 10.94
N ALA A 31 -1.98 8.92 9.79
CA ALA A 31 -0.91 9.01 8.84
C ALA A 31 -1.15 10.36 8.18
N ASP A 32 -0.42 11.35 8.68
CA ASP A 32 -0.43 12.71 8.20
C ASP A 32 -0.34 12.67 6.67
N THR A 33 -1.40 13.10 6.00
CA THR A 33 -1.49 12.98 4.54
C THR A 33 -0.34 13.76 3.89
N LEU A 34 0.65 13.04 3.36
CA LEU A 34 1.81 13.64 2.70
C LEU A 34 1.45 14.26 1.35
N LYS A 35 0.54 13.61 0.61
CA LYS A 35 0.08 14.08 -0.71
C LYS A 35 -1.33 13.61 -0.97
N LYS A 36 -2.18 14.48 -1.50
CA LYS A 36 -3.55 14.12 -1.91
C LYS A 36 -3.77 14.49 -3.37
N GLY A 37 -4.14 13.51 -4.17
CA GLY A 37 -4.65 13.70 -5.53
C GLY A 37 -6.16 13.62 -5.58
N LYS A 38 -6.73 13.68 -6.79
CA LYS A 38 -8.16 13.51 -7.01
C LYS A 38 -8.64 12.13 -6.56
N ASN A 39 -7.87 11.09 -6.90
CA ASN A 39 -8.26 9.69 -6.79
C ASN A 39 -7.23 8.82 -6.02
N PHE A 40 -6.29 9.47 -5.35
CA PHE A 40 -5.28 8.81 -4.53
C PHE A 40 -4.88 9.67 -3.33
N ILE A 41 -4.39 9.03 -2.28
CA ILE A 41 -3.78 9.66 -1.11
C ILE A 41 -2.46 8.94 -0.82
N LEU A 42 -1.40 9.70 -0.55
CA LEU A 42 -0.18 9.20 0.04
C LEU A 42 -0.20 9.58 1.52
N HIS A 43 -0.27 8.57 2.37
CA HIS A 43 -0.40 8.71 3.83
C HIS A 43 0.96 8.78 4.51
N SER A 44 1.92 7.96 4.09
CA SER A 44 3.29 8.02 4.63
C SER A 44 4.27 7.36 3.68
N GLN A 45 5.55 7.72 3.85
CA GLN A 45 6.68 7.05 3.20
C GLN A 45 7.87 7.06 4.16
N THR A 46 8.78 6.12 4.01
CA THR A 46 10.04 6.09 4.77
C THR A 46 10.96 7.25 4.37
N ALA A 47 11.82 7.67 5.31
CA ALA A 47 12.63 8.87 5.17
C ALA A 47 13.67 8.83 4.02
N ASN A 48 14.05 7.62 3.58
CA ASN A 48 14.99 7.41 2.48
C ASN A 48 14.33 7.54 1.09
N ILE A 49 13.00 7.58 1.03
CA ILE A 49 12.25 7.84 -0.19
C ILE A 49 12.18 9.35 -0.41
N ASP A 50 12.72 9.80 -1.54
CA ASP A 50 12.68 11.21 -1.96
C ASP A 50 11.28 11.55 -2.50
N ARG A 51 10.76 10.71 -3.41
CA ARG A 51 9.53 11.01 -4.13
C ARG A 51 8.71 9.77 -4.45
N VAL A 52 7.39 9.92 -4.34
CA VAL A 52 6.39 8.99 -4.86
C VAL A 52 5.47 9.70 -5.85
N THR A 53 5.39 9.15 -7.06
CA THR A 53 4.58 9.69 -8.16
C THR A 53 3.47 8.72 -8.53
N PHE A 54 2.26 9.25 -8.72
CA PHE A 54 1.07 8.46 -9.08
C PHE A 54 0.64 8.85 -10.48
N GLY A 55 0.54 7.88 -11.38
CA GLY A 55 -0.05 8.02 -12.70
C GLY A 55 -1.16 6.99 -12.91
N LYS A 56 -2.31 7.39 -13.43
CA LYS A 56 -3.38 6.45 -13.80
C LYS A 56 -3.49 6.36 -15.31
N ASN A 57 -3.47 5.15 -15.85
CA ASN A 57 -3.78 4.90 -17.25
C ASN A 57 -5.30 5.06 -17.47
N LYS A 58 -5.67 6.08 -18.25
CA LYS A 58 -7.08 6.43 -18.50
C LYS A 58 -7.79 5.47 -19.47
N LYS A 59 -7.04 4.59 -20.16
CA LYS A 59 -7.60 3.66 -21.14
C LYS A 59 -8.22 2.42 -20.50
N THR A 60 -7.77 2.06 -19.31
CA THR A 60 -8.19 0.83 -18.62
C THR A 60 -9.47 1.08 -17.83
N LYS A 61 -10.60 0.50 -18.30
CA LYS A 61 -11.95 0.63 -17.70
C LYS A 61 -12.35 -0.57 -16.83
N GLN A 62 -11.44 -1.50 -16.59
CA GLN A 62 -11.73 -2.72 -15.83
C GLN A 62 -11.87 -2.41 -14.34
N GLU A 63 -12.75 -3.14 -13.63
CA GLU A 63 -12.89 -3.11 -12.16
C GLU A 63 -11.77 -3.88 -11.44
N VAL A 64 -10.56 -3.77 -12.01
CA VAL A 64 -9.35 -4.42 -11.53
C VAL A 64 -8.36 -3.31 -11.21
N VAL A 65 -7.63 -3.46 -10.10
CA VAL A 65 -6.55 -2.55 -9.75
C VAL A 65 -5.24 -3.18 -10.17
N TYR A 66 -4.59 -2.56 -11.16
CA TYR A 66 -3.22 -2.89 -11.55
C TYR A 66 -2.30 -1.87 -10.90
N ILE A 67 -1.32 -2.30 -10.13
CA ILE A 67 -0.36 -1.41 -9.47
C ILE A 67 1.03 -1.78 -9.95
N HIS A 68 1.52 -1.04 -10.92
CA HIS A 68 2.93 -1.08 -11.32
C HIS A 68 3.71 -0.28 -10.28
N PHE A 69 4.67 -0.93 -9.64
CA PHE A 69 5.39 -0.33 -8.53
C PHE A 69 6.88 -0.62 -8.59
N GLY A 70 7.70 0.43 -8.51
CA GLY A 70 9.14 0.29 -8.57
C GLY A 70 9.87 1.57 -8.96
N PHE A 71 11.18 1.41 -9.18
CA PHE A 71 12.05 2.51 -9.58
C PHE A 71 11.85 2.90 -11.05
N PRO A 72 12.12 4.17 -11.43
CA PRO A 72 12.13 4.57 -12.82
C PRO A 72 13.25 3.82 -13.54
N THR A 73 12.89 2.75 -14.24
CA THR A 73 13.78 2.12 -15.22
C THR A 73 13.74 2.95 -16.51
N PRO A 74 14.88 3.14 -17.20
CA PRO A 74 14.86 3.69 -18.55
C PRO A 74 13.88 2.88 -19.41
N VAL A 75 12.91 3.55 -20.02
CA VAL A 75 12.06 2.90 -21.03
C VAL A 75 12.94 2.77 -22.28
N PRO A 76 13.23 1.56 -22.79
CA PRO A 76 13.92 1.44 -24.07
C PRO A 76 13.04 2.09 -25.13
N SER A 77 13.52 3.18 -25.73
CA SER A 77 12.82 3.93 -26.78
C SER A 77 12.85 3.12 -28.08
N SER A 78 11.93 2.16 -28.20
CA SER A 78 11.61 1.53 -29.47
C SER A 78 10.86 2.54 -30.34
N ASN A 79 11.61 3.27 -31.18
CA ASN A 79 11.18 4.10 -32.30
C ASN A 79 10.21 5.26 -32.00
N SER A 80 10.76 6.46 -31.83
CA SER A 80 10.38 7.68 -32.60
C SER A 80 10.85 8.95 -31.88
N ILE A 81 11.62 9.76 -32.63
CA ILE A 81 11.79 11.22 -32.53
C ILE A 81 12.36 11.75 -31.20
N ASN A 82 13.53 12.39 -31.33
CA ASN A 82 14.27 13.18 -30.34
C ASN A 82 13.38 14.19 -29.57
N GLY A 83 12.60 13.70 -28.61
CA GLY A 83 12.11 14.50 -27.51
C GLY A 83 13.24 14.55 -26.48
N THR A 84 13.73 15.75 -26.18
CA THR A 84 14.59 16.04 -25.04
C THR A 84 13.83 15.70 -23.76
N VAL A 85 13.73 14.41 -23.44
CA VAL A 85 13.37 13.97 -22.11
C VAL A 85 14.60 14.33 -21.29
N LEU A 86 14.45 15.33 -20.41
CA LEU A 86 15.38 15.59 -19.32
C LEU A 86 15.38 14.34 -18.41
N GLN A 87 15.97 13.25 -18.89
CA GLN A 87 16.34 12.11 -18.09
C GLN A 87 17.41 12.63 -17.16
N SER A 88 17.02 12.87 -15.90
CA SER A 88 17.99 13.03 -14.83
C SER A 88 18.92 11.82 -14.91
N ASN A 89 20.21 12.05 -15.16
CA ASN A 89 21.29 11.07 -15.10
C ASN A 89 21.42 10.51 -13.66
N ARG A 90 20.40 9.82 -13.16
CA ARG A 90 20.43 9.13 -11.87
C ARG A 90 20.82 7.69 -12.15
N SER A 91 22.14 7.47 -12.18
CA SER A 91 22.71 6.13 -12.08
C SER A 91 22.61 5.71 -10.62
N TYR A 92 21.71 4.77 -10.33
CA TYR A 92 21.77 4.03 -9.08
C TYR A 92 23.01 3.14 -9.17
N LYS A 93 23.96 3.34 -8.25
CA LYS A 93 25.32 2.76 -8.37
C LYS A 93 25.34 1.23 -8.46
N ASP A 94 24.29 0.54 -8.01
CA ASP A 94 24.11 -0.90 -8.15
C ASP A 94 22.62 -1.25 -8.26
N GLU A 95 22.10 -1.49 -9.47
CA GLU A 95 20.68 -1.85 -9.67
C GLU A 95 20.27 -3.09 -8.86
N ASP A 96 21.15 -4.08 -8.69
CA ASP A 96 20.85 -5.31 -7.95
C ASP A 96 20.80 -5.10 -6.41
N SER A 97 21.17 -3.91 -5.90
CA SER A 97 21.09 -3.55 -4.47
C SER A 97 19.83 -2.76 -4.11
N LEU A 98 19.03 -2.38 -5.10
CA LEU A 98 17.87 -1.54 -4.87
C LEU A 98 16.70 -2.32 -4.26
N PRO A 99 15.98 -1.73 -3.29
CA PRO A 99 14.91 -2.42 -2.58
C PRO A 99 13.71 -2.65 -3.51
N VAL A 100 13.40 -3.91 -3.85
CA VAL A 100 12.23 -4.28 -4.66
C VAL A 100 10.98 -4.46 -3.79
N PHE A 101 9.94 -3.67 -4.04
CA PHE A 101 8.68 -3.76 -3.31
C PHE A 101 7.88 -4.99 -3.72
N GLU A 102 8.07 -6.06 -2.97
CA GLU A 102 7.52 -7.40 -3.24
C GLU A 102 6.35 -7.76 -2.34
N LYS A 103 6.08 -6.96 -1.31
CA LYS A 103 4.99 -7.23 -0.36
C LYS A 103 4.02 -6.07 -0.30
N ILE A 104 2.73 -6.41 -0.30
CA ILE A 104 1.63 -5.47 -0.07
C ILE A 104 0.75 -5.97 1.08
N ASP A 105 0.51 -5.10 2.05
CA ASP A 105 -0.48 -5.30 3.11
C ASP A 105 -1.71 -4.45 2.80
N ILE A 106 -2.90 -5.00 2.99
CA ILE A 106 -4.16 -4.29 2.75
C ILE A 106 -4.67 -3.80 4.10
N LEU A 107 -4.61 -2.49 4.31
CA LEU A 107 -4.99 -1.83 5.56
C LEU A 107 -6.49 -1.49 5.59
N LYS A 108 -7.10 -1.25 4.42
CA LYS A 108 -8.52 -0.93 4.26
C LYS A 108 -9.01 -1.34 2.88
N GLY A 109 -10.27 -1.73 2.78
CA GLY A 109 -10.90 -2.20 1.55
C GLY A 109 -11.10 -3.71 1.57
N LYS A 110 -11.82 -4.22 0.57
CA LYS A 110 -12.00 -5.66 0.33
C LYS A 110 -11.46 -6.00 -1.05
N TYR A 111 -11.13 -7.27 -1.26
CA TYR A 111 -10.68 -7.83 -2.51
C TYR A 111 -11.06 -9.31 -2.54
N GLU A 112 -11.23 -9.86 -3.73
CA GLU A 112 -11.47 -11.29 -3.93
C GLU A 112 -10.16 -12.05 -4.11
N ASP A 113 -9.26 -11.52 -4.93
CA ASP A 113 -7.97 -12.12 -5.22
C ASP A 113 -6.87 -11.06 -5.38
N ILE A 114 -5.63 -11.47 -5.10
CA ILE A 114 -4.43 -10.67 -5.32
C ILE A 114 -3.32 -11.50 -5.94
N LYS A 115 -2.81 -11.02 -7.07
CA LYS A 115 -1.70 -11.64 -7.78
C LYS A 115 -0.52 -10.69 -7.88
N LEU A 116 0.67 -11.18 -7.56
CA LEU A 116 1.94 -10.51 -7.79
C LEU A 116 2.61 -11.08 -9.03
N SER A 117 3.01 -10.22 -9.96
CA SER A 117 3.84 -10.57 -11.11
C SER A 117 5.06 -9.66 -11.16
N ARG A 118 6.24 -10.21 -11.41
CA ARG A 118 7.45 -9.41 -11.63
C ARG A 118 7.47 -8.92 -13.08
N GLU A 119 7.54 -7.61 -13.29
CA GLU A 119 7.61 -7.03 -14.63
C GLU A 119 9.05 -6.83 -15.08
N THR A 120 9.88 -6.29 -14.18
CA THR A 120 11.32 -6.12 -14.40
C THR A 120 12.06 -6.46 -13.11
N LYS A 121 13.40 -6.37 -13.11
CA LYS A 121 14.19 -6.52 -11.88
C LYS A 121 13.75 -5.56 -10.77
N LEU A 122 13.29 -4.36 -11.13
CA LEU A 122 13.01 -3.25 -10.21
C LEU A 122 11.52 -2.86 -10.15
N LYS A 123 10.67 -3.53 -10.93
CA LYS A 123 9.23 -3.25 -10.99
C LYS A 123 8.40 -4.52 -10.85
N ASN A 124 7.40 -4.41 -10.00
CA ASN A 124 6.39 -5.44 -9.79
C ASN A 124 5.01 -4.91 -10.17
N LEU A 125 4.15 -5.82 -10.60
CA LEU A 125 2.74 -5.59 -10.85
C LEU A 125 1.92 -6.35 -9.82
N PHE A 126 1.13 -5.63 -9.03
CA PHE A 126 0.05 -6.21 -8.24
C PHE A 126 -1.26 -6.08 -8.99
N THR A 127 -1.98 -7.19 -9.11
CA THR A 127 -3.33 -7.24 -9.70
C THR A 127 -4.31 -7.62 -8.62
N LEU A 128 -5.26 -6.74 -8.32
CA LEU A 128 -6.33 -6.99 -7.35
C LEU A 128 -7.69 -7.00 -8.06
N THR A 129 -8.50 -8.02 -7.80
CA THR A 129 -9.85 -8.16 -8.35
C THR A 129 -10.91 -8.07 -7.25
N GLY A 130 -12.15 -7.75 -7.62
CA GLY A 130 -13.26 -7.63 -6.66
C GLY A 130 -13.05 -6.54 -5.60
N VAL A 131 -12.36 -5.45 -5.98
CA VAL A 131 -11.91 -4.43 -5.03
C VAL A 131 -13.06 -3.53 -4.58
N GLN A 132 -13.17 -3.34 -3.27
CA GLN A 132 -14.06 -2.33 -2.67
C GLN A 132 -13.26 -1.13 -2.18
N PHE A 133 -13.63 0.06 -2.67
CA PHE A 133 -12.97 1.32 -2.35
C PHE A 133 -13.57 1.98 -1.09
N PRO A 134 -12.77 2.78 -0.35
CA PRO A 134 -11.36 3.08 -0.60
C PRO A 134 -10.44 1.90 -0.26
N LEU A 135 -9.42 1.70 -1.09
CA LEU A 135 -8.42 0.65 -0.93
C LEU A 135 -7.14 1.28 -0.38
N ARG A 136 -6.83 1.05 0.90
CA ARG A 136 -5.60 1.50 1.55
C ARG A 136 -4.60 0.37 1.61
N LEU A 137 -3.42 0.63 1.11
CA LEU A 137 -2.35 -0.33 0.84
C LEU A 137 -1.08 0.15 1.52
N LYS A 138 -0.37 -0.78 2.13
CA LYS A 138 0.99 -0.57 2.62
C LYS A 138 1.94 -1.45 1.84
N LEU A 139 2.81 -0.83 1.07
CA LEU A 139 3.82 -1.50 0.27
C LEU A 139 5.12 -1.56 1.06
N ASN A 140 5.78 -2.71 1.07
CA ASN A 140 7.00 -2.95 1.84
C ASN A 140 8.13 -3.48 0.95
N SER A 141 9.34 -3.01 1.23
CA SER A 141 10.58 -3.43 0.57
C SER A 141 11.75 -3.34 1.54
N GLY A 142 12.08 -4.45 2.20
CA GLY A 142 13.08 -4.45 3.28
C GLY A 142 12.76 -3.43 4.37
N LYS A 143 13.53 -2.34 4.43
CA LYS A 143 13.34 -1.24 5.39
C LYS A 143 12.46 -0.11 4.87
N GLU A 144 12.11 -0.11 3.58
CA GLU A 144 11.31 0.93 2.95
C GLU A 144 9.82 0.58 2.97
N THR A 145 8.98 1.56 3.29
CA THR A 145 7.53 1.38 3.31
C THR A 145 6.81 2.59 2.74
N ILE A 146 5.73 2.36 1.99
CA ILE A 146 4.83 3.39 1.48
C ILE A 146 3.40 3.02 1.88
N ASP A 147 2.67 3.96 2.47
CA ASP A 147 1.25 3.84 2.80
C ASP A 147 0.45 4.77 1.89
N LEU A 148 -0.46 4.20 1.11
CA LEU A 148 -1.26 4.93 0.14
C LEU A 148 -2.70 4.43 0.10
N GLU A 149 -3.62 5.28 -0.33
CA GLU A 149 -5.03 4.96 -0.53
C GLU A 149 -5.42 5.28 -1.98
N LEU A 150 -6.14 4.36 -2.61
CA LEU A 150 -6.76 4.55 -3.92
C LEU A 150 -8.28 4.59 -3.73
N SER A 151 -8.96 5.46 -4.49
CA SER A 151 -10.42 5.61 -4.39
C SER A 151 -11.19 5.06 -5.58
N GLU A 152 -10.50 4.49 -6.57
CA GLU A 152 -11.13 3.94 -7.78
C GLU A 152 -10.28 2.85 -8.45
N ALA A 153 -10.96 2.00 -9.23
CA ALA A 153 -10.34 0.94 -10.01
C ALA A 153 -9.55 1.49 -11.22
N GLY A 154 -8.70 0.65 -11.79
CA GLY A 154 -7.94 0.93 -13.00
C GLY A 154 -6.45 0.62 -12.84
N GLU A 155 -5.69 1.02 -13.83
CA GLU A 155 -4.25 0.76 -13.89
C GLU A 155 -3.47 1.97 -13.41
N TRP A 156 -2.78 1.75 -12.29
CA TRP A 156 -2.00 2.71 -11.55
C TRP A 156 -0.51 2.41 -11.71
N ASN A 157 0.22 3.40 -12.17
CA ASN A 157 1.66 3.44 -12.24
C ASN A 157 2.17 4.28 -11.08
N ILE A 158 2.74 3.63 -10.07
CA ILE A 158 3.26 4.28 -8.88
C ILE A 158 4.79 4.16 -8.91
N THR A 159 5.47 5.29 -9.11
CA THR A 159 6.93 5.36 -9.26
C THR A 159 7.56 5.89 -7.98
N ILE A 160 8.67 5.28 -7.57
CA ILE A 160 9.38 5.60 -6.34
C ILE A 160 10.80 6.08 -6.70
N GLU A 161 11.27 7.12 -6.04
CA GLU A 161 12.65 7.59 -6.13
C GLU A 161 13.25 7.60 -4.72
N LEU A 162 14.43 7.01 -4.56
CA LEU A 162 15.22 7.14 -3.33
C LEU A 162 16.00 8.44 -3.33
N LYS A 163 16.36 8.92 -2.14
CA LYS A 163 17.35 9.99 -2.00
C LYS A 163 18.70 9.48 -2.50
N ASN A 164 19.38 10.31 -3.30
CA ASN A 164 20.79 10.06 -3.59
C ASN A 164 21.58 10.30 -2.29
N ASN A 165 22.17 9.23 -1.76
CA ASN A 165 23.22 9.34 -0.74
C ASN A 165 24.59 9.44 -1.43
#